data_AF-A0A920QHN8-F1
#
_entry.id   AF-A0A920QHN8-F1
#
_cell.length_a   1.000
_cell.length_b   1.000
_cell.length_c   1.000
_cell.angle_alpha   90.00
_cell.angle_beta   90.00
_cell.angle_gamma   90.00
#
_symmetry.space_group_name_H-M   'P 1'
#
loop_
_entity.id
_entity.type
_entity.pdbx_description
1 polymer ?
#
loop_
_entity_poly.entity_id
_entity_poly.type
_entity_poly.pdbx_seq_one_letter_code
_entity_poly.pdbx_strand_id
1 'polypeptide(L)'
;MSEFQNQKALVLQNYENLEAANAESVEEVISKFNSTELHWYGVYPFNEQHGVPAVAEGSGSRFLNRGQMSSEDRIFSWLAQMSSIIPTG
;
A
#
# COMPACT_ATOMS: atom_id res chain seq x y z
N MET A 1 -8.48 14.72 -21.82
CA MET A 1 -7.80 13.81 -20.85
C MET A 1 -8.78 13.46 -19.71
N SER A 2 -9.85 12.72 -20.02
CA SER A 2 -10.90 12.32 -19.04
C SER A 2 -10.95 10.81 -18.79
N GLU A 3 -10.22 10.02 -19.57
CA GLU A 3 -10.33 8.55 -19.64
C GLU A 3 -10.08 7.84 -18.30
N PHE A 4 -9.36 8.47 -17.36
CA PHE A 4 -8.90 7.83 -16.13
C PHE A 4 -9.35 8.51 -14.83
N GLN A 5 -10.33 9.42 -14.87
CA GLN A 5 -10.72 10.16 -13.66
C GLN A 5 -11.30 9.25 -12.58
N ASN A 6 -12.03 8.20 -12.97
CA ASN A 6 -12.60 7.24 -12.03
C ASN A 6 -11.52 6.37 -11.36
N GLN A 7 -10.55 5.89 -12.14
CA GLN A 7 -9.41 5.11 -11.64
C GLN A 7 -8.54 5.97 -10.73
N LYS A 8 -8.33 7.24 -11.10
CA LYS A 8 -7.63 8.21 -10.25
C LYS A 8 -8.35 8.41 -8.90
N ALA A 9 -9.67 8.56 -8.91
CA ALA A 9 -10.45 8.68 -7.69
C ALA A 9 -10.36 7.43 -6.80
N LEU A 10 -10.40 6.23 -7.39
CA LEU A 10 -10.22 4.97 -6.66
C LEU A 10 -8.84 4.87 -6.01
N VAL A 11 -7.78 5.24 -6.74
CA VAL A 11 -6.41 5.24 -6.22
C VAL A 11 -6.29 6.21 -5.04
N LEU A 12 -6.80 7.44 -5.18
CA LEU A 12 -6.78 8.44 -4.09
C LEU A 12 -7.56 7.97 -2.86
N GLN A 13 -8.74 7.40 -3.06
CA GLN A 13 -9.56 6.87 -1.95
C GLN A 13 -8.87 5.71 -1.23
N ASN A 14 -8.14 4.86 -1.96
CA ASN A 14 -7.33 3.80 -1.36
C ASN A 14 -6.23 4.41 -0.46
N TYR A 15 -5.53 5.46 -0.90
CA TYR A 15 -4.53 6.14 -0.09
C TYR A 15 -5.12 6.76 1.19
N GLU A 16 -6.21 7.51 1.07
CA GLU A 16 -6.87 8.15 2.22
C GLU A 16 -7.28 7.11 3.28
N ASN A 17 -7.83 5.97 2.85
CA ASN A 17 -8.23 4.90 3.75
C ASN A 17 -7.03 4.18 4.37
N LEU A 18 -5.94 3.96 3.62
CA LEU A 18 -4.71 3.38 4.15
C LEU A 18 -4.00 4.33 5.13
N GLU A 19 -4.10 5.64 4.92
CA GLU A 19 -3.54 6.63 5.85
C GLU A 19 -4.28 6.65 7.18
N ALA A 20 -5.60 6.51 7.15
CA ALA A 20 -6.47 6.46 8.33
C ALA A 20 -6.52 5.07 9.00
N ALA A 21 -6.08 4.02 8.31
CA ALA A 21 -6.08 2.66 8.84
C ALA A 21 -5.10 2.49 10.01
N ASN A 22 -5.42 1.57 10.90
CA ASN A 22 -4.53 1.10 11.97
C ASN A 22 -4.28 -0.42 11.80
N ALA A 23 -3.52 -1.02 12.72
CA ALA A 23 -3.16 -2.43 12.63
C ALA A 23 -4.37 -3.39 12.59
N GLU A 24 -5.52 -2.98 13.13
CA GLU A 24 -6.75 -3.78 13.14
C GLU A 24 -7.59 -3.60 11.87
N SER A 25 -7.48 -2.44 11.20
CA SER A 25 -8.33 -2.08 10.06
C SER A 25 -7.61 -2.14 8.70
N VAL A 26 -6.28 -2.28 8.67
CA VAL A 26 -5.49 -2.24 7.44
C VAL A 26 -5.79 -3.41 6.49
N GLU A 27 -6.07 -4.60 7.02
CA GLU A 27 -6.41 -5.77 6.21
C GLU A 27 -7.76 -5.57 5.48
N GLU A 28 -8.74 -5.00 6.17
CA GLU A 28 -10.05 -4.67 5.59
C GLU A 28 -9.90 -3.64 4.47
N VAL A 29 -9.11 -2.59 4.70
CA VAL A 29 -8.86 -1.56 3.69
C VAL A 29 -8.17 -2.16 2.46
N ILE A 30 -7.12 -2.97 2.63
CA ILE A 30 -6.44 -3.63 1.50
C ILE A 30 -7.42 -4.53 0.74
N SER A 31 -8.25 -5.30 1.45
CA SER A 31 -9.25 -6.19 0.85
C SER A 31 -10.29 -5.45 0.01
N LYS A 32 -10.66 -4.24 0.43
CA LYS A 32 -11.67 -3.42 -0.28
C LYS A 32 -11.22 -2.96 -1.66
N PHE A 33 -9.93 -2.72 -1.85
CA PHE A 33 -9.39 -2.14 -3.07
C PHE A 33 -8.58 -3.13 -3.93
N ASN A 34 -8.38 -4.37 -3.46
CA ASN A 34 -7.55 -5.36 -4.14
C ASN A 34 -8.28 -6.70 -4.33
N SER A 35 -7.79 -7.50 -5.27
CA SER A 35 -8.22 -8.88 -5.43
C SER A 35 -7.81 -9.72 -4.21
N THR A 36 -8.59 -10.76 -3.90
CA THR A 36 -8.23 -11.79 -2.91
C THR A 36 -6.92 -12.51 -3.26
N GLU A 37 -6.55 -12.54 -4.55
CA GLU A 37 -5.29 -13.08 -5.06
C GLU A 37 -4.21 -11.99 -5.21
N LEU A 38 -4.15 -11.05 -4.26
CA LEU A 38 -3.17 -9.98 -4.27
C LEU A 38 -1.75 -10.55 -4.27
N HIS A 39 -0.96 -10.19 -5.27
CA HIS A 39 0.47 -10.49 -5.32
C HIS A 39 1.25 -9.19 -5.22
N TRP A 40 1.92 -8.99 -4.09
CA TRP A 40 2.69 -7.80 -3.79
C TRP A 40 4.18 -8.10 -4.01
N TYR A 41 4.83 -7.29 -4.84
CA TYR A 41 6.26 -7.37 -5.08
C TYR A 41 6.97 -6.33 -4.20
N GLY A 42 7.37 -6.75 -3.01
CA GLY A 42 8.03 -5.89 -2.03
C GLY A 42 9.54 -5.92 -2.18
N VAL A 43 10.20 -4.95 -1.56
CA VAL A 43 11.67 -4.91 -1.46
C VAL A 43 12.13 -5.54 -0.15
N TYR A 44 13.41 -5.91 -0.05
CA TYR A 44 13.99 -6.42 1.20
C TYR A 44 13.72 -5.45 2.37
N PRO A 45 13.32 -5.93 3.57
CA PRO A 45 13.22 -7.33 4.00
C PRO A 45 11.87 -8.00 3.73
N PHE A 46 10.94 -7.31 3.08
CA PHE A 46 9.56 -7.78 2.89
C PHE A 46 9.45 -8.76 1.72
N ASN A 47 10.29 -8.63 0.69
CA ASN A 47 10.28 -9.48 -0.51
C ASN A 47 8.85 -9.59 -1.12
N GLU A 48 8.58 -10.65 -1.86
CA GLU A 48 7.26 -10.94 -2.42
C GLU A 48 6.30 -11.44 -1.34
N GLN A 49 5.04 -10.98 -1.40
CA GLN A 49 3.98 -11.32 -0.47
C GLN A 49 2.72 -11.73 -1.25
N HIS A 50 2.04 -12.77 -0.78
CA HIS A 50 0.87 -13.34 -1.44
C HIS A 50 -0.35 -13.31 -0.51
N GLY A 51 -1.44 -12.74 -1.02
CA GLY A 51 -2.68 -12.60 -0.29
C GLY A 51 -2.71 -11.37 0.61
N VAL A 52 -3.91 -10.90 0.86
CA VAL A 52 -4.17 -9.71 1.68
C VAL A 52 -3.62 -9.86 3.12
N PRO A 53 -3.77 -11.01 3.82
CA PRO A 53 -3.25 -11.15 5.18
C PRO A 53 -1.72 -10.99 5.26
N ALA A 54 -0.97 -11.60 4.33
CA ALA A 54 0.49 -11.53 4.33
C ALA A 54 1.01 -10.11 4.08
N VAL A 55 0.32 -9.37 3.20
CA VAL A 55 0.62 -7.96 2.94
C VAL A 55 0.29 -7.06 4.15
N ALA A 56 -0.87 -7.30 4.77
CA ALA A 56 -1.31 -6.55 5.95
C ALA A 56 -0.39 -6.79 7.16
N GLU A 57 0.07 -8.02 7.39
CA GLU A 57 0.97 -8.38 8.48
C GLU A 57 2.41 -7.94 8.20
N GLY A 58 2.95 -8.24 7.02
CA GLY A 58 4.37 -8.01 6.69
C GLY A 58 4.70 -6.53 6.54
N SER A 59 3.87 -5.80 5.79
CA SER A 59 4.05 -4.38 5.49
C SER A 59 3.20 -3.51 6.45
N GLY A 60 1.88 -3.70 6.44
CA GLY A 60 0.93 -2.83 7.16
C GLY A 60 1.19 -2.75 8.68
N SER A 61 1.31 -3.88 9.36
CA SER A 61 1.45 -3.90 10.82
C SER A 61 2.74 -3.24 11.30
N ARG A 62 3.85 -3.37 10.56
CA ARG A 62 5.14 -2.77 10.95
C ARG A 62 5.25 -1.27 10.64
N PHE A 63 4.48 -0.76 9.67
CA PHE A 63 4.38 0.67 9.38
C PHE A 63 3.36 1.38 10.28
N LEU A 64 2.28 0.71 10.67
CA LEU A 64 1.21 1.29 11.49
C LEU A 64 1.49 1.19 13.00
N ASN A 65 2.16 0.14 13.46
CA ASN A 65 2.48 -0.05 14.88
C ASN A 65 3.76 0.68 15.32
N ARG A 66 4.57 1.16 14.36
CA ARG A 66 5.65 2.11 14.65
C ARG A 66 5.15 3.53 14.49
N GLY A 67 4.80 4.17 15.60
CA GLY A 67 4.76 5.64 15.73
C GLY A 67 6.15 6.29 15.59
N GLN A 68 6.94 5.87 14.60
CA GLN A 68 8.35 6.23 14.41
C GLN A 68 8.64 6.83 13.04
N MET A 69 7.63 7.09 12.21
CA MET A 69 7.82 7.75 10.90
C MET A 69 6.85 8.92 10.76
N SER A 70 7.40 10.06 10.36
CA SER A 70 6.64 11.24 9.95
C SER A 70 5.71 10.89 8.78
N SER A 71 4.60 11.62 8.63
CA SER A 71 3.73 11.53 7.44
C SER A 71 4.52 11.66 6.13
N GLU A 72 5.60 12.44 6.15
CA GLU A 72 6.53 12.60 5.02
C GLU A 72 7.31 11.32 4.74
N ASP A 73 7.85 10.66 5.77
CA ASP A 73 8.60 9.40 5.63
C ASP A 73 7.70 8.26 5.10
N ARG A 74 6.42 8.26 5.46
CA ARG A 74 5.42 7.33 4.92
C ARG A 74 5.20 7.54 3.43
N ILE A 75 5.06 8.79 2.99
CA ILE A 75 4.90 9.16 1.58
C ILE A 75 6.17 8.79 0.78
N PHE A 76 7.36 9.09 1.30
CA PHE A 76 8.63 8.75 0.63
C PHE A 76 8.85 7.24 0.51
N SER A 77 8.54 6.47 1.56
CA SER A 77 8.62 5.00 1.49
C SER A 77 7.67 4.43 0.45
N TRP A 78 6.48 5.01 0.28
CA TRP A 78 5.50 4.56 -0.69
C TRP A 78 5.86 4.98 -2.13
N LEU A 79 6.37 6.20 -2.32
CA LEU A 79 6.86 6.68 -3.62
C LEU A 79 8.07 5.88 -4.10
N ALA A 80 8.98 5.52 -3.19
CA ALA A 80 10.11 4.63 -3.50
C ALA A 80 9.61 3.25 -3.98
N GLN A 81 8.60 2.67 -3.31
CA GLN A 81 7.96 1.41 -3.67
C GLN A 81 7.23 1.46 -5.03
N MET A 82 6.64 2.59 -5.40
CA MET A 82 6.00 2.76 -6.72
C MET A 82 7.00 2.99 -7.85
N SER A 83 8.12 3.67 -7.58
CA SER A 83 9.13 3.97 -8.58
C SER A 83 9.84 2.73 -9.11
N SER A 84 9.93 1.65 -8.32
CA SER A 84 10.48 0.35 -8.75
C SER A 84 9.54 -0.45 -9.66
N ILE A 85 8.30 0.00 -9.88
CA ILE A 85 7.31 -0.64 -10.76
C ILE A 85 7.35 -0.04 -12.19
N ILE A 86 7.96 1.13 -12.37
CA ILE A 86 8.18 1.70 -13.70
C ILE A 86 9.54 1.21 -14.21
N PRO A 87 9.60 0.39 -15.27
CA PRO A 87 10.88 0.05 -15.88
C PRO A 87 11.47 1.34 -16.45
N THR A 88 12.61 1.76 -15.92
CA THR A 88 13.45 2.75 -16.59
C THR A 88 13.92 2.13 -17.91
N GLY A 89 13.25 2.48 -19.00
CA GLY A 89 13.80 2.36 -20.34
C GLY A 89 14.96 3.33 -20.53
#